data_AF-A0A354S9F3-F1
#
_entry.id   AF-A0A354S9F3-F1
#
_cell.length_a   1.000
_cell.length_b   1.000
_cell.length_c   1.000
_cell.angle_alpha   90.00
_cell.angle_beta   90.00
_cell.angle_gamma   90.00
#
_symmetry.space_group_name_H-M   'P 1'
#
loop_
_entity.id
_entity.type
_entity.pdbx_description
1 polymer ?
#
loop_
_entity_poly.entity_id
_entity_poly.type
_entity_poly.pdbx_seq_one_letter_code
_entity_poly.pdbx_strand_id
1 'polypeptide(L)'
;MAPAGPADPGHTPSRLIGDMLVADGLITAIDLQRALEAQARSGGMLGKQLLLSGAVTRMDLYRCLARQMRTPFVDLLINPPDPLIMASQDPAVLIEREWIPYRWSGDT
;
A
#
# COMPACT_ATOMS: atom_id res chain seq x y z
N MET A 1 -16.31 13.70 13.97
CA MET A 1 -16.85 12.54 13.23
C MET A 1 -16.21 12.58 11.86
N ALA A 2 -15.02 11.97 11.71
CA ALA A 2 -14.35 11.89 10.41
C ALA A 2 -15.23 11.05 9.46
N PRO A 3 -15.43 11.45 8.19
CA PRO A 3 -16.22 10.65 7.29
C PRO A 3 -15.51 9.32 7.09
N ALA A 4 -16.23 8.22 7.34
CA ALA A 4 -15.86 6.91 6.84
C ALA A 4 -15.53 7.08 5.36
N GLY A 5 -14.29 6.74 4.96
CA GLY A 5 -13.92 6.71 3.56
C GLY A 5 -14.96 5.88 2.80
N PRO A 6 -15.41 6.31 1.61
CA PRO A 6 -16.45 5.59 0.90
C PRO A 6 -15.99 4.15 0.71
N ALA A 7 -16.77 3.21 1.26
CA ALA A 7 -16.65 1.81 0.89
C ALA A 7 -16.92 1.75 -0.61
N ASP A 8 -15.85 1.61 -1.41
CA ASP A 8 -15.92 1.76 -2.86
C ASP A 8 -16.62 0.54 -3.47
N PRO A 9 -17.90 0.65 -3.90
CA PRO A 9 -18.67 -0.46 -4.43
C PRO A 9 -18.36 -0.54 -5.92
N GLY A 10 -17.30 -1.26 -6.26
CA GLY A 10 -16.96 -1.57 -7.65
C GLY A 10 -15.56 -1.14 -8.05
N HIS A 11 -14.54 -1.89 -7.62
CA HIS A 11 -13.25 -1.87 -8.31
C HIS A 11 -13.48 -2.40 -9.74
N THR A 12 -13.56 -1.50 -10.71
CA THR A 12 -13.22 -1.79 -12.11
C THR A 12 -11.89 -2.54 -12.11
N PRO A 13 -11.64 -3.58 -12.95
CA PRO A 13 -10.50 -4.48 -12.74
C PRO A 13 -9.18 -3.78 -13.12
N SER A 14 -8.71 -2.87 -12.27
CA SER A 14 -7.31 -2.75 -11.98
C SER A 14 -6.82 -4.17 -11.67
N ARG A 15 -5.73 -4.57 -12.33
CA ARG A 15 -5.18 -5.92 -12.20
C ARG A 15 -5.07 -6.27 -10.72
N LEU A 16 -5.65 -7.40 -10.31
CA LEU A 16 -5.69 -7.78 -8.89
C LEU A 16 -4.26 -7.92 -8.37
N ILE A 17 -3.99 -7.39 -7.18
CA ILE A 17 -2.64 -7.37 -6.60
C ILE A 17 -2.07 -8.78 -6.45
N GLY A 18 -2.92 -9.76 -6.10
CA GLY A 18 -2.54 -11.17 -6.01
C GLY A 18 -2.01 -11.71 -7.33
N ASP A 19 -2.72 -11.47 -8.42
CA ASP A 19 -2.32 -11.90 -9.76
C ASP A 19 -1.04 -11.20 -10.24
N MET A 20 -0.85 -9.93 -9.86
CA MET A 20 0.39 -9.20 -10.14
C MET A 20 1.58 -9.81 -9.42
N LEU A 21 1.43 -10.14 -8.14
CA LEU A 21 2.49 -10.76 -7.33
C LEU A 21 2.85 -12.16 -7.85
N VAL A 22 1.86 -12.96 -8.29
CA VAL A 22 2.11 -14.26 -8.93
C VAL A 22 2.81 -14.08 -10.27
N ALA A 23 2.34 -13.16 -11.11
CA ALA A 23 2.93 -12.90 -12.42
C ALA A 23 4.37 -12.39 -12.35
N ASP A 24 4.71 -11.65 -11.30
CA ASP A 24 6.08 -11.20 -11.03
C ASP A 24 6.97 -12.29 -10.40
N GLY A 25 6.41 -13.46 -10.06
CA GLY A 25 7.12 -14.53 -9.37
C GLY A 25 7.45 -14.23 -7.91
N LEU A 26 6.81 -13.22 -7.32
CA LEU A 26 7.03 -12.80 -5.93
C LEU A 26 6.33 -13.72 -4.92
N ILE A 27 5.23 -14.37 -5.35
CA ILE A 27 4.51 -15.39 -4.58
C ILE A 27 4.10 -16.53 -5.52
N THR A 28 3.83 -17.72 -4.97
CA THR A 28 3.24 -18.81 -5.76
C THR A 28 1.71 -18.71 -5.81
N ALA A 29 1.09 -19.40 -6.77
CA ALA A 29 -0.37 -19.54 -6.81
C ALA A 29 -0.94 -20.22 -5.54
N ILE A 30 -0.15 -21.12 -4.92
CA ILE A 30 -0.52 -21.79 -3.67
C ILE A 30 -0.53 -20.79 -2.51
N ASP A 31 0.47 -19.89 -2.45
CA ASP A 31 0.53 -18.85 -1.42
C ASP A 31 -0.64 -17.89 -1.53
N LEU A 32 -0.98 -17.47 -2.75
CA LEU A 32 -2.13 -16.63 -3.02
C LEU A 32 -3.43 -17.31 -2.56
N GLN A 33 -3.62 -18.59 -2.90
CA GLN A 33 -4.81 -19.34 -2.50
C GLN A 33 -4.93 -19.44 -0.98
N ARG A 34 -3.84 -19.77 -0.27
CA ARG A 34 -3.83 -19.84 1.20
C ARG A 34 -4.15 -18.49 1.84
N ALA A 35 -3.62 -17.40 1.28
CA ALA A 35 -3.88 -16.06 1.78
C ALA A 35 -5.34 -15.64 1.57
N LEU A 36 -5.95 -15.98 0.43
CA LEU A 36 -7.38 -15.74 0.16
C LEU A 36 -8.27 -16.54 1.11
N GLU A 37 -7.96 -17.80 1.38
CA GLU A 37 -8.68 -18.61 2.36
C GLU A 37 -8.58 -18.03 3.78
N ALA A 38 -7.40 -17.54 4.17
CA ALA A 38 -7.22 -16.86 5.46
C ALA A 38 -8.00 -15.54 5.52
N GLN A 39 -7.99 -14.76 4.44
CA GLN A 39 -8.77 -13.53 4.32
C GLN A 39 -10.27 -13.79 4.41
N ALA A 40 -10.77 -14.85 3.77
CA ALA A 40 -12.19 -15.21 3.82
C ALA A 40 -12.66 -15.54 5.24
N ARG A 41 -11.80 -16.16 6.07
CA ARG A 41 -12.12 -16.51 7.47
C ARG A 41 -12.01 -15.32 8.43
N SER A 42 -11.04 -14.43 8.21
CA SER A 42 -10.68 -13.38 9.18
C SER A 42 -11.06 -11.96 8.75
N GLY A 43 -11.46 -11.78 7.48
CA GLY A 43 -11.64 -10.49 6.85
C GLY A 43 -10.33 -9.72 6.62
N GLY A 44 -10.45 -8.43 6.33
CA GLY A 44 -9.31 -7.53 6.15
C GLY A 44 -8.66 -7.60 4.76
N MET A 45 -7.43 -7.08 4.66
CA MET A 45 -6.70 -6.92 3.39
C MET A 45 -5.90 -8.17 3.04
N LEU A 46 -5.97 -8.62 1.78
CA LEU A 46 -5.17 -9.75 1.26
C LEU A 46 -3.66 -9.56 1.49
N GLY A 47 -3.16 -8.34 1.22
CA GLY A 47 -1.74 -8.02 1.43
C GLY A 47 -1.28 -8.24 2.88
N LYS A 48 -2.15 -8.00 3.87
CA LYS A 48 -1.84 -8.29 5.28
C LYS A 48 -1.69 -9.79 5.53
N GLN A 49 -2.55 -10.61 4.92
CA GLN A 49 -2.44 -12.07 5.04
C GLN A 49 -1.16 -12.60 4.38
N LEU A 50 -0.82 -12.10 3.20
CA LEU A 50 0.42 -12.43 2.50
C LEU A 50 1.65 -12.07 3.34
N LEU A 51 1.67 -10.90 3.99
CA LEU A 51 2.74 -10.51 4.91
C LEU A 51 2.82 -11.40 6.15
N LEU A 52 1.69 -11.66 6.81
CA LEU A 52 1.64 -12.48 8.02
C LEU A 52 2.10 -13.93 7.76
N SER A 53 1.80 -14.46 6.59
CA SER A 53 2.25 -15.79 6.17
C SER A 53 3.74 -15.85 5.78
N GLY A 54 4.40 -14.70 5.63
CA GLY A 54 5.77 -14.61 5.13
C GLY A 54 5.91 -14.87 3.62
N ALA A 55 4.80 -15.02 2.88
CA ALA A 55 4.81 -15.28 1.44
C ALA A 55 5.39 -14.11 0.62
N VAL A 56 5.22 -12.88 1.10
CA VAL A 56 5.73 -11.67 0.44
C VAL A 56 6.41 -10.75 1.45
N THR A 57 7.42 -10.01 1.02
CA THR A 57 8.01 -8.96 1.84
C THR A 57 7.19 -7.67 1.79
N ARG A 58 7.34 -6.80 2.80
CA ARG A 58 6.73 -5.46 2.81
C ARG A 58 7.17 -4.63 1.60
N MET A 59 8.45 -4.71 1.26
CA MET A 59 9.05 -3.96 0.16
C MET A 59 8.42 -4.36 -1.18
N ASP A 60 8.33 -5.68 -1.45
CA ASP A 60 7.78 -6.20 -2.69
C ASP A 60 6.28 -5.90 -2.83
N LEU A 61 5.54 -6.08 -1.74
CA LEU A 61 4.12 -5.75 -1.71
C LEU A 61 3.87 -4.27 -2.01
N TYR A 62 4.61 -3.37 -1.35
CA TYR A 62 4.41 -1.93 -1.55
C TYR A 62 4.84 -1.45 -2.94
N ARG A 63 5.91 -2.02 -3.52
CA ARG A 63 6.30 -1.76 -4.91
C ARG A 63 5.23 -2.23 -5.89
N CYS A 64 4.65 -3.39 -5.65
CA CYS A 64 3.57 -3.93 -6.48
C CYS A 64 2.31 -3.05 -6.38
N LEU A 65 1.95 -2.59 -5.18
CA LEU A 65 0.84 -1.64 -4.97
C LEU A 65 1.07 -0.30 -5.67
N ALA A 66 2.27 0.27 -5.56
CA ALA A 66 2.61 1.51 -6.25
C ALA A 66 2.46 1.36 -7.77
N ARG A 67 2.93 0.25 -8.34
CA ARG A 67 2.70 -0.10 -9.76
C ARG A 67 1.22 -0.23 -10.09
N GLN A 68 0.44 -0.92 -9.26
CA GLN A 68 -1.01 -1.10 -9.45
C GLN A 68 -1.73 0.25 -9.50
N MET A 69 -1.35 1.17 -8.60
CA MET A 69 -1.90 2.52 -8.50
C MET A 69 -1.29 3.51 -9.50
N ARG A 70 -0.26 3.10 -10.26
CA ARG A 70 0.54 3.96 -11.15
C ARG A 70 1.14 5.16 -10.43
N THR A 71 1.60 4.96 -9.19
CA THR A 71 2.27 5.95 -8.37
C THR A 71 3.74 5.58 -8.16
N PRO A 72 4.62 6.56 -7.89
CA PRO A 72 5.99 6.27 -7.51
C PRO A 72 6.06 5.55 -6.16
N PHE A 73 6.92 4.55 -6.06
CA PHE A 73 7.32 3.99 -4.77
C PHE A 73 8.52 4.76 -4.23
N VAL A 74 8.43 5.29 -3.01
CA VAL A 74 9.52 6.01 -2.33
C VAL A 74 9.90 5.25 -1.07
N ASP A 75 11.15 4.82 -0.99
CA ASP A 75 11.73 4.35 0.28
C ASP A 75 12.18 5.57 1.10
N LEU A 76 11.43 5.86 2.16
CA LEU A 76 11.64 7.03 3.01
C LEU A 76 12.88 6.95 3.91
N LEU A 77 13.48 5.76 4.07
CA LEU A 77 14.75 5.63 4.78
C LEU A 77 15.93 6.02 3.89
N ILE A 78 15.82 5.70 2.59
CA ILE A 78 16.84 6.04 1.60
C ILE A 78 16.66 7.48 1.10
N ASN A 79 15.41 7.90 0.92
CA ASN A 79 15.04 9.23 0.45
C ASN A 79 14.11 9.89 1.49
N PRO A 80 14.66 10.52 2.54
CA PRO A 80 13.84 11.13 3.58
C PRO A 80 13.02 12.31 3.03
N PRO A 81 11.84 12.59 3.62
CA PRO A 81 11.08 13.79 3.32
C PRO A 81 11.87 15.09 3.55
N ASP A 82 11.51 16.13 2.81
CA ASP A 82 12.07 17.48 3.02
C ASP A 82 11.71 17.99 4.43
N PRO A 83 12.71 18.27 5.29
CA PRO A 83 12.45 18.72 6.66
C PRO A 83 11.66 20.03 6.74
N LEU A 84 11.83 20.96 5.79
CA LEU A 84 11.15 22.26 5.82
C LEU A 84 9.65 22.10 5.56
N ILE A 85 9.28 21.22 4.63
CA ILE A 85 7.88 20.95 4.31
C ILE A 85 7.24 20.13 5.42
N MET A 86 7.99 19.17 6.00
CA MET A 86 7.51 18.42 7.17
C MET A 86 7.20 19.35 8.36
N ALA A 87 8.07 20.31 8.64
CA ALA A 87 7.91 21.27 9.73
C ALA A 87 6.77 22.29 9.50
N SER A 88 6.25 22.40 8.27
CA SER A 88 5.14 23.31 7.95
C SER A 88 3.77 22.80 8.43
N GLN A 89 3.69 21.56 8.93
CA GLN A 89 2.46 20.90 9.35
C GLN A 89 2.54 20.45 10.81
N ASP A 90 1.40 20.38 11.49
CA ASP A 90 1.31 19.79 12.83
C ASP A 90 1.51 18.25 12.75
N PRO A 91 2.49 17.67 13.48
CA PRO A 91 2.71 16.22 13.50
C PRO A 91 1.47 15.39 13.87
N ALA A 92 0.59 15.90 14.74
CA ALA A 92 -0.63 15.21 15.11
C ALA A 92 -1.57 15.03 13.91
N VAL A 93 -1.65 16.05 13.05
CA VAL A 93 -2.46 16.03 11.82
C VAL A 93 -1.90 15.03 10.80
N LEU A 94 -0.58 14.93 10.68
CA LEU A 94 0.07 13.98 9.75
C LEU A 94 -0.20 12.53 10.16
N ILE A 95 -0.14 12.23 11.47
CA ILE A 95 -0.43 10.91 12.02
C ILE A 95 -1.90 10.55 11.81
N GLU A 96 -2.82 11.46 12.15
CA GLU A 96 -4.26 11.22 12.02
C GLU A 96 -4.67 10.94 10.56
N ARG A 97 -3.99 11.59 9.60
CA ARG A 97 -4.31 11.48 8.17
C ARG A 97 -3.55 10.36 7.45
N GLU A 98 -2.63 9.66 8.14
CA GLU A 98 -1.77 8.62 7.57
C GLU A 98 -1.00 9.03 6.30
N TRP A 99 -0.79 10.34 6.10
CA TRP A 99 -0.12 10.91 4.94
C TRP A 99 0.94 11.91 5.41
N ILE A 100 2.09 11.92 4.73
CA ILE A 100 3.17 12.87 4.98
C ILE A 100 3.53 13.62 3.68
N PRO A 101 3.75 14.95 3.73
CA PRO A 101 4.36 15.63 2.60
C PRO A 101 5.80 15.14 2.40
N TYR A 102 6.12 14.75 1.17
CA TYR A 102 7.43 14.20 0.83
C TYR A 102 8.37 15.28 0.27
N ARG A 103 8.00 15.92 -0.85
CA ARG A 103 8.77 17.02 -1.44
C ARG A 103 7.90 17.94 -2.27
N TRP A 104 8.37 19.17 -2.46
CA TRP A 104 7.84 20.09 -3.46
C TRP A 104 8.61 19.92 -4.77
N SER A 105 7.93 19.53 -5.83
CA SER A 105 8.41 19.70 -7.21
C SER A 105 7.62 20.87 -7.77
N GLY A 106 8.19 22.06 -7.77
CA GLY A 106 7.48 23.27 -8.16
C GLY A 106 6.96 23.21 -9.59
N ASP A 107 5.69 22.84 -9.74
CA ASP A 107 4.90 23.07 -10.94
C ASP A 107 3.81 24.09 -10.56
N THR A 108 4.14 25.36 -10.84
CA THR A 108 3.35 26.61 -10.83
C THR A 108 2.61 27.03 -9.55
#